data_AF-A0AA96EJM3-F1
#
_entry.id   AF-A0AA96EJM3-F1
#
_cell.length_a   1.000
_cell.length_b   1.000
_cell.length_c   1.000
_cell.angle_alpha   90.00
_cell.angle_beta   90.00
_cell.angle_gamma   90.00
#
_symmetry.space_group_name_H-M   'P 1'
#
loop_
_entity.id
_entity.type
_entity.pdbx_description
1 polymer ?
#
loop_
_entity_poly.entity_id
_entity_poly.type
_entity_poly.pdbx_seq_one_letter_code
_entity_poly.pdbx_strand_id
1 'polypeptide(L)'
;MTPLARTFAVLTALGLGLGASAYAPDAAARTQVSVQIGVAPPPPRYEVVPPPRVGYVWAPGYWRWDPYVRRHVWVVGRWMPARHGYYYRAPRWEHYHDGWRFHDGYWGR
;
A
#
# COMPACT_ATOMS: atom_id res chain seq x y z
N MET A 1 -47.04 15.01 -7.11
CA MET A 1 -47.49 15.11 -5.71
C MET A 1 -46.63 14.15 -4.89
N THR A 2 -45.70 14.68 -4.11
CA THR A 2 -44.80 13.98 -3.17
C THR A 2 -45.56 13.43 -1.97
N PRO A 3 -45.19 12.25 -1.45
CA PRO A 3 -45.26 12.02 -0.01
C PRO A 3 -43.88 12.16 0.63
N LEU A 4 -43.82 13.14 1.55
CA LEU A 4 -42.81 13.30 2.58
C LEU A 4 -42.85 12.11 3.55
N ALA A 5 -41.68 11.65 4.01
CA ALA A 5 -41.51 11.10 5.35
C ALA A 5 -40.26 11.73 5.96
N ARG A 6 -40.49 12.88 6.61
CA ARG A 6 -39.55 13.52 7.53
C ARG A 6 -39.61 12.78 8.86
N THR A 7 -38.44 12.68 9.49
CA THR A 7 -38.20 12.77 10.95
C THR A 7 -37.45 11.55 11.48
N PHE A 8 -36.15 11.72 11.69
CA PHE A 8 -35.52 11.32 12.94
C PHE A 8 -34.50 12.41 13.30
N ALA A 9 -34.91 13.25 14.24
CA ALA A 9 -34.00 14.11 14.97
C ALA A 9 -33.33 13.26 16.05
N VAL A 10 -32.00 13.26 16.10
CA VAL A 10 -31.25 12.95 17.32
C VAL A 10 -30.23 14.05 17.51
N LEU A 11 -30.48 14.87 18.52
CA LEU A 11 -29.53 15.82 19.08
C LEU A 11 -28.56 15.05 19.95
N THR A 12 -27.26 15.17 19.68
CA THR A 12 -26.23 14.88 20.67
C THR A 12 -25.15 15.96 20.52
N ALA A 13 -25.20 16.94 21.42
CA ALA A 13 -24.08 17.83 21.68
C ALA A 13 -23.14 17.12 22.66
N LEU A 14 -21.82 17.14 22.41
CA LEU A 14 -20.79 17.44 23.42
C LEU A 14 -19.37 17.30 22.82
N GLY A 15 -18.51 18.28 23.09
CA GLY A 15 -17.08 18.04 23.35
C GLY A 15 -16.10 18.34 22.21
N LEU A 16 -15.62 19.60 22.15
CA LEU A 16 -14.31 19.91 21.59
C LEU A 16 -13.23 19.26 22.45
N GLY A 17 -12.62 18.18 21.95
CA GLY A 17 -11.43 17.56 22.52
C GLY A 17 -10.31 17.55 21.49
N LEU A 18 -9.30 18.39 21.67
CA LEU A 18 -8.04 18.36 20.93
C LEU A 18 -7.29 17.06 21.28
N GLY A 19 -7.56 15.99 20.55
CA GLY A 19 -6.83 14.74 20.63
C GLY A 19 -5.60 14.79 19.72
N ALA A 20 -4.42 14.99 20.30
CA ALA A 20 -3.16 14.78 19.61
C ALA A 20 -3.11 13.34 19.09
N SER A 21 -3.31 13.16 17.79
CA SER A 21 -3.15 11.85 17.14
C SER A 21 -1.66 11.52 17.10
N ALA A 22 -1.18 10.82 18.12
CA ALA A 22 0.01 10.01 17.98
C ALA A 22 -0.29 8.91 16.96
N TYR A 23 0.14 9.13 15.71
CA TYR A 23 0.17 8.07 14.70
C TYR A 23 1.13 6.98 15.18
N ALA A 24 0.62 5.99 15.90
CA ALA A 24 1.29 4.72 16.08
C ALA A 24 1.06 3.92 14.80
N PRO A 25 2.08 3.64 13.97
CA PRO A 25 1.87 2.73 12.85
C PRO A 25 1.55 1.36 13.43
N ASP A 26 0.36 0.86 13.08
CA ASP A 26 -0.05 -0.51 13.37
C ASP A 26 1.08 -1.45 12.98
N ALA A 27 1.51 -2.29 13.92
CA ALA A 27 2.43 -3.37 13.65
C ALA A 27 1.66 -4.45 12.88
N ALA A 28 1.30 -4.13 11.64
CA ALA A 28 0.58 -5.04 10.76
C ALA A 28 1.45 -6.29 10.59
N ALA A 29 1.01 -7.40 11.19
CA ALA A 29 1.41 -8.72 10.79
C ALA A 29 1.13 -8.81 9.29
N ARG A 30 2.19 -8.75 8.48
CA ARG A 30 2.05 -8.69 7.03
C ARG A 30 1.67 -10.05 6.52
N THR A 31 0.37 -10.27 6.33
CA THR A 31 -0.14 -11.34 5.48
C THR A 31 0.57 -11.22 4.14
N GLN A 32 1.43 -12.18 3.82
CA GLN A 32 2.11 -12.24 2.54
C GLN A 32 1.04 -12.63 1.51
N VAL A 33 0.45 -11.65 0.82
CA VAL A 33 -0.65 -11.90 -0.12
C VAL A 33 -0.03 -12.32 -1.45
N SER A 34 0.26 -13.60 -1.58
CA SER A 34 0.73 -14.17 -2.85
C SER A 34 -0.43 -14.27 -3.83
N VAL A 35 -0.55 -13.31 -4.75
CA VAL A 35 -1.52 -13.39 -5.86
C VAL A 35 -0.89 -14.14 -7.02
N GLN A 36 -1.51 -15.24 -7.44
CA GLN A 36 -1.10 -16.06 -8.56
C GLN A 36 -1.85 -15.64 -9.83
N ILE A 37 -1.12 -15.15 -10.84
CA ILE A 37 -1.68 -14.60 -12.07
C ILE A 37 -1.02 -15.26 -13.29
N GLY A 38 -1.84 -15.75 -14.23
CA GLY A 38 -1.36 -16.35 -15.49
C GLY A 38 -0.88 -15.33 -16.54
N VAL A 39 -1.01 -14.03 -16.26
CA VAL A 39 -0.57 -12.93 -17.13
C VAL A 39 0.75 -12.39 -16.61
N ALA A 40 1.80 -12.38 -17.43
CA ALA A 40 3.10 -11.86 -17.04
C ALA A 40 3.03 -10.35 -16.69
N PRO A 41 3.73 -9.90 -15.63
CA PRO A 41 3.91 -8.48 -15.40
C PRO A 41 4.71 -7.88 -16.56
N PRO A 42 4.45 -6.60 -16.92
CA PRO A 42 5.32 -5.90 -17.85
C PRO A 42 6.75 -5.84 -17.29
N PRO A 43 7.77 -5.58 -18.15
CA PRO A 43 9.14 -5.40 -17.70
C PRO A 43 9.22 -4.37 -16.55
N PRO A 44 10.15 -4.56 -15.59
CA PRO A 44 10.41 -3.57 -14.55
C PRO A 44 10.64 -2.19 -15.18
N ARG A 45 9.92 -1.18 -14.71
CA ARG A 45 10.16 0.19 -15.17
C ARG A 45 11.35 0.76 -14.42
N TYR A 46 12.24 1.43 -15.14
CA TYR A 46 13.27 2.24 -14.51
C TYR A 46 12.61 3.52 -13.95
N GLU A 47 12.87 3.80 -12.69
CA GLU A 47 12.39 5.00 -12.00
C GLU A 47 13.60 5.85 -11.59
N VAL A 48 13.54 7.14 -11.88
CA VAL A 48 14.57 8.06 -11.39
C VAL A 48 14.40 8.16 -9.88
N VAL A 49 15.36 7.63 -9.14
CA VAL A 49 15.37 7.70 -7.67
C VAL A 49 15.55 9.16 -7.27
N PRO A 50 14.64 9.75 -6.46
CA PRO A 50 14.81 11.12 -5.99
C PRO A 50 16.05 11.27 -5.09
N PRO A 51 16.50 12.51 -4.83
CA PRO A 51 17.64 12.75 -3.94
C PRO A 51 17.46 12.08 -2.56
N PRO A 52 18.51 11.45 -1.99
CA PRO A 52 18.44 10.79 -0.70
C PRO A 52 17.88 11.69 0.40
N ARG A 53 17.03 11.12 1.27
CA ARG A 53 16.44 11.81 2.41
C ARG A 53 16.89 11.17 3.72
N VAL A 54 17.49 11.97 4.61
CA VAL A 54 17.98 11.51 5.93
C VAL A 54 16.84 10.88 6.73
N GLY A 55 17.06 9.66 7.23
CA GLY A 55 16.08 8.91 8.02
C GLY A 55 15.00 8.20 7.18
N TYR A 56 15.14 8.16 5.85
CA TYR A 56 14.21 7.47 4.96
C TYR A 56 14.94 6.52 4.01
N VAL A 57 14.21 5.52 3.53
CA VAL A 57 14.63 4.60 2.47
C VAL A 57 13.67 4.75 1.30
N TRP A 58 14.19 4.73 0.08
CA TRP A 58 13.37 4.72 -1.13
C TRP A 58 12.79 3.31 -1.33
N ALA A 59 11.46 3.21 -1.31
CA ALA A 59 10.75 2.02 -1.74
C ALA A 59 10.41 2.21 -3.23
N PRO A 60 11.06 1.48 -4.17
CA PRO A 60 10.85 1.68 -5.59
C PRO A 60 9.42 1.32 -6.01
N GLY A 61 8.98 1.93 -7.11
CA GLY A 61 7.70 1.60 -7.73
C GLY A 61 7.65 0.14 -8.21
N TYR A 62 6.43 -0.35 -8.40
CA TYR A 62 6.18 -1.73 -8.79
C TYR A 62 4.89 -1.87 -9.60
N TRP A 63 4.79 -2.95 -10.37
CA TRP A 63 3.55 -3.35 -11.02
C TRP A 63 2.63 -4.02 -10.01
N ARG A 64 1.44 -3.46 -9.79
CA ARG A 64 0.37 -4.11 -9.03
C ARG A 64 -0.62 -4.73 -9.99
N TRP A 65 -1.10 -5.94 -9.71
CA TRP A 65 -2.24 -6.49 -10.42
C TRP A 65 -3.53 -5.85 -9.91
N ASP A 66 -4.33 -5.26 -10.79
CA ASP A 66 -5.65 -4.77 -10.46
C ASP A 66 -6.71 -5.81 -10.91
N PRO A 67 -7.42 -6.46 -9.97
CA PRO A 67 -8.37 -7.51 -10.33
C PRO A 67 -9.65 -6.98 -10.98
N TYR A 68 -10.00 -5.70 -10.77
CA TYR A 68 -11.23 -5.11 -11.32
C TYR A 68 -11.08 -4.83 -12.81
N VAL A 69 -9.93 -4.27 -13.21
CA VAL A 69 -9.62 -3.97 -14.62
C VAL A 69 -8.77 -5.05 -15.28
N ARG A 70 -8.42 -6.11 -14.55
CA ARG A 70 -7.63 -7.27 -15.01
C ARG A 70 -6.34 -6.90 -15.74
N ARG A 71 -5.57 -5.97 -15.17
CA ARG A 71 -4.30 -5.51 -15.75
C ARG A 71 -3.29 -5.11 -14.69
N HIS A 72 -2.02 -5.08 -15.10
CA HIS A 72 -0.94 -4.50 -14.31
C HIS A 72 -1.02 -2.98 -14.34
N VAL A 73 -1.04 -2.36 -13.17
CA VAL A 73 -1.01 -0.91 -12.98
C VAL A 73 0.28 -0.52 -12.26
N TRP A 74 0.93 0.54 -12.73
CA TRP A 74 2.17 1.01 -12.12
C TRP A 74 1.86 1.76 -10.84
N VAL A 75 2.49 1.36 -9.74
CA VAL A 75 2.49 2.09 -8.48
C VAL A 75 3.84 2.78 -8.37
N VAL A 76 3.83 4.12 -8.31
CA VAL A 76 5.03 4.95 -8.15
C VAL A 76 5.74 4.66 -6.82
N GLY A 77 7.07 4.79 -6.81
CA GLY A 77 7.85 4.63 -5.60
C GLY A 77 7.54 5.70 -4.55
N ARG A 78 7.97 5.46 -3.32
CA ARG A 78 7.77 6.38 -2.21
C ARG A 78 8.88 6.33 -1.19
N TRP A 79 9.07 7.43 -0.47
CA TRP A 79 9.90 7.45 0.73
C TRP A 79 9.19 6.73 1.88
N MET A 80 9.90 5.81 2.52
CA MET A 80 9.44 5.13 3.74
C MET A 80 10.41 5.46 4.88
N PRO A 81 9.94 5.68 6.12
CA PRO A 81 10.82 5.88 7.27
C PRO A 81 11.80 4.72 7.42
N ALA A 82 13.07 5.02 7.60
CA ALA A 82 14.10 4.01 7.83
C ALA A 82 13.83 3.30 9.16
N ARG A 83 14.06 1.98 9.18
CA ARG A 83 13.96 1.17 10.40
C ARG A 83 15.36 0.76 10.82
N HIS A 84 15.72 1.10 12.06
CA HIS A 84 17.07 0.82 12.57
C HIS A 84 17.37 -0.68 12.56
N GLY A 85 18.46 -1.08 11.91
CA GLY A 85 18.86 -2.48 11.79
C GLY A 85 18.06 -3.28 10.77
N TYR A 86 17.27 -2.64 9.89
CA TYR A 86 16.54 -3.31 8.82
C TYR A 86 16.88 -2.69 7.46
N TYR A 87 16.79 -3.49 6.41
CA TYR A 87 16.82 -3.04 5.02
C TYR A 87 15.46 -3.28 4.35
N TYR A 88 15.06 -2.37 3.47
CA TYR A 88 13.85 -2.55 2.69
C TYR A 88 14.14 -3.46 1.49
N ARG A 89 13.37 -4.54 1.35
CA ARG A 89 13.31 -5.38 0.16
C ARG A 89 12.13 -4.92 -0.68
N ALA A 90 12.41 -4.55 -1.93
CA ALA A 90 11.39 -4.10 -2.87
C ALA A 90 10.37 -5.21 -3.19
N PRO A 91 9.12 -4.85 -3.52
CA PRO A 91 8.15 -5.80 -4.07
C PRO A 91 8.65 -6.36 -5.40
N ARG A 92 8.35 -7.63 -5.68
CA ARG A 92 8.80 -8.29 -6.91
C ARG A 92 7.81 -9.33 -7.39
N TRP A 93 7.81 -9.54 -8.69
CA TRP A 93 7.14 -10.66 -9.31
C TRP A 93 8.14 -11.77 -9.55
N GLU A 94 7.77 -12.99 -9.19
CA GLU A 94 8.55 -14.19 -9.44
C GLU A 94 7.74 -15.14 -10.32
N HIS A 95 8.41 -15.75 -11.29
CA HIS A 95 7.79 -16.74 -12.17
C HIS A 95 7.92 -18.13 -11.55
N TYR A 96 6.79 -18.83 -11.44
CA TYR A 96 6.66 -20.19 -10.96
C TYR A 96 6.03 -21.08 -12.05
N HIS A 97 5.97 -22.38 -11.82
CA HIS A 97 5.46 -23.36 -12.79
C HIS A 97 4.00 -23.10 -13.21
N ASP A 98 3.23 -22.45 -12.35
CA ASP A 98 1.79 -22.22 -12.44
C ASP A 98 1.44 -20.73 -12.63
N GLY A 99 2.42 -19.93 -13.05
CA GLY A 99 2.26 -18.53 -13.41
C GLY A 99 3.14 -17.59 -12.59
N TRP A 100 2.67 -16.36 -12.42
CA TRP A 100 3.42 -15.31 -11.74
C TRP A 100 2.88 -15.09 -10.34
N ARG A 101 3.79 -15.00 -9.37
CA ARG A 101 3.47 -14.71 -7.98
C ARG A 101 4.04 -13.36 -7.58
N PHE A 102 3.19 -12.54 -6.96
CA PHE A 102 3.62 -11.29 -6.36
C PHE A 102 4.16 -11.51 -4.95
N HIS A 103 5.31 -10.93 -4.66
CA HIS A 103 5.88 -10.82 -3.33
C HIS A 103 5.87 -9.36 -2.91
N ASP A 104 5.14 -9.05 -1.84
CA ASP A 104 5.13 -7.73 -1.24
C ASP A 104 6.52 -7.30 -0.77
N GLY A 105 6.78 -6.00 -0.84
CA GLY A 105 8.00 -5.42 -0.29
C GLY A 105 7.98 -5.48 1.24
N TYR A 106 9.11 -5.88 1.84
CA TYR A 106 9.21 -6.12 3.27
C TYR A 106 10.48 -5.56 3.90
N TRP A 107 10.47 -5.43 5.23
CA TRP A 107 11.65 -5.05 6.00
C TRP A 107 12.34 -6.35 6.41
N GLY A 108 13.55 -6.57 5.90
CA GLY A 108 14.42 -7.67 6.31
C GLY A 108 15.45 -7.21 7.33
N ARG A 109 15.90 -8.13 8.17
CA ARG A 109 17.02 -7.95 9.08
C ARG A 109 18.23 -8.74 8.56
#